data_AF-A0A1C5F0I3-F1
#
_entry.id   AF-A0A1C5F0I3-F1
#
_cell.length_a   1.000
_cell.length_b   1.000
_cell.length_c   1.000
_cell.angle_alpha   90.00
_cell.angle_beta   90.00
_cell.angle_gamma   90.00
#
_symmetry.space_group_name_H-M   'P 1'
#
loop_
_entity.id
_entity.type
_entity.pdbx_description
1 polymer ?
#
loop_
_entity_poly.entity_id
_entity_poly.type
_entity_poly.pdbx_seq_one_letter_code
_entity_poly.pdbx_strand_id
1 'polypeptide(L)' 'MPQAISKAYVFTEHGGPEVETFADLPVPSPGPGQLLVAVRAAGVNPVDWKLRNGYRRPGSAPAEPPA' A
#
# COMPACT_ATOMS: atom_id res chain seq x y z
N MET A 1 -25.81 0.11 -0.07
CA MET A 1 -25.06 1.14 0.71
C MET A 1 -23.91 1.59 -0.17
N PRO A 2 -23.66 2.90 -0.35
CA PRO A 2 -22.48 3.34 -1.09
C PRO A 2 -21.20 2.83 -0.42
N GLN A 3 -20.22 2.42 -1.22
CA GLN A 3 -18.91 1.97 -0.74
C GLN A 3 -18.20 3.15 -0.04
N ALA A 4 -17.76 2.95 1.19
CA ALA A 4 -16.99 3.97 1.90
C ALA A 4 -15.60 4.13 1.24
N ILE A 5 -15.04 5.33 1.34
CA ILE A 5 -13.73 5.70 0.79
C ILE A 5 -12.78 6.05 1.94
N SER A 6 -11.52 5.65 1.81
CA SER A 6 -10.42 6.00 2.71
C SER A 6 -9.25 6.60 1.94
N LYS A 7 -8.59 7.59 2.56
CA LYS A 7 -7.35 8.17 2.02
C LYS A 7 -6.15 7.29 2.37
N ALA A 8 -5.33 6.95 1.38
CA ALA A 8 -4.12 6.13 1.50
C ALA A 8 -2.93 6.82 0.86
N TYR A 9 -1.71 6.52 1.31
CA TYR A 9 -0.46 6.95 0.68
C TYR A 9 0.11 5.77 -0.11
N VAL A 10 0.29 5.93 -1.42
CA VAL A 10 0.51 4.82 -2.37
C VAL A 10 1.59 5.16 -3.38
N PHE A 11 2.12 4.13 -4.05
CA PHE A 11 2.88 4.22 -5.29
C PHE A 11 2.44 3.08 -6.22
N THR A 12 2.27 3.36 -7.50
CA THR A 12 1.83 2.37 -8.52
C THR A 12 2.95 2.00 -9.50
N GLU A 13 4.14 2.59 -9.33
CA GLU A 13 5.33 2.31 -10.13
C GLU A 13 6.60 2.42 -9.27
N HIS A 14 7.70 1.88 -9.79
CA HIS A 14 9.01 2.02 -9.16
C HIS A 14 9.66 3.34 -9.57
N GLY A 15 10.32 4.03 -8.64
CA GLY A 15 10.98 5.31 -8.94
C GLY A 15 11.69 5.89 -7.72
N GLY A 16 11.88 7.21 -7.66
CA GLY A 16 12.19 7.98 -6.45
C GLY A 16 10.91 8.46 -5.74
N PRO A 17 10.99 9.22 -4.64
CA PRO A 17 9.82 9.62 -3.84
C PRO A 17 8.74 10.39 -4.64
N GLU A 18 9.07 10.91 -5.82
CA GLU A 18 8.15 11.54 -6.77
C GLU A 18 7.01 10.63 -7.25
N VAL A 19 7.14 9.31 -7.12
CA VAL A 19 6.10 8.34 -7.51
C VAL A 19 5.06 8.08 -6.40
N GLU A 20 5.23 8.70 -5.22
CA GLU A 20 4.32 8.54 -4.08
C GLU A 20 3.23 9.62 -4.07
N THR A 21 2.00 9.22 -3.82
CA THR A 21 0.86 10.14 -3.78
C THR A 21 -0.19 9.70 -2.77
N PHE A 22 -1.04 10.64 -2.36
CA PHE A 22 -2.29 10.29 -1.68
C PHE A 22 -3.36 9.91 -2.70
N ALA A 23 -4.04 8.79 -2.47
CA ALA A 23 -5.16 8.32 -3.25
C ALA A 23 -6.38 8.03 -2.37
N ASP A 24 -7.56 8.19 -2.95
CA ASP A 24 -8.82 7.77 -2.35
C ASP A 24 -9.15 6.35 -2.82
N LEU A 25 -9.22 5.41 -1.86
CA LEU A 25 -9.43 4.00 -2.13
C LEU A 25 -10.72 3.49 -1.48
N PRO A 26 -11.42 2.54 -2.11
CA PRO A 26 -12.52 1.81 -1.48
C PRO A 26 -12.08 1.19 -0.16
N VAL A 27 -12.88 1.39 0.89
CA VAL A 27 -12.70 0.67 2.16
C VAL A 27 -12.95 -0.82 1.89
N PRO A 28 -11.99 -1.72 2.18
CA PRO A 28 -12.15 -3.13 1.90
C PRO A 28 -13.15 -3.80 2.85
N SER A 29 -13.84 -4.83 2.36
CA SER A 29 -14.68 -5.70 3.17
C SER A 29 -13.84 -6.86 3.72
N PRO A 30 -13.75 -7.07 5.05
CA PRO A 30 -13.00 -8.19 5.60
C PRO A 30 -13.72 -9.52 5.31
N GLY A 31 -12.96 -10.54 4.92
CA GLY A 31 -13.44 -11.93 4.81
C GLY A 31 -13.46 -12.67 6.15
N PRO A 32 -13.83 -13.96 6.16
CA PRO A 32 -13.81 -14.78 7.37
C PRO A 32 -12.44 -14.79 8.05
N GLY A 33 -12.40 -14.46 9.34
CA GLY A 33 -11.17 -14.41 10.13
C GLY A 33 -10.31 -13.15 9.94
N GLN A 34 -10.74 -12.18 9.12
CA GLN A 34 -10.04 -10.91 8.94
C GLN A 34 -10.67 -9.80 9.78
N LEU A 35 -9.85 -8.81 10.15
CA LEU A 35 -10.30 -7.59 10.82
C LEU A 35 -10.12 -6.40 9.87
N LEU A 36 -11.10 -5.49 9.89
CA LEU A 36 -10.93 -4.17 9.29
C LEU A 36 -10.39 -3.20 10.34
N VAL A 37 -9.25 -2.58 10.05
CA VAL A 37 -8.57 -1.65 10.98
C VAL A 37 -8.64 -0.23 10.43
N ALA A 38 -9.20 0.68 11.22
CA ALA A 38 -9.15 2.11 10.94
C ALA A 38 -7.77 2.66 11.37
N VAL A 39 -6.82 2.70 10.44
CA VAL A 39 -5.45 3.18 10.69
C VAL A 39 -5.47 4.66 11.10
N ARG A 40 -4.93 4.97 12.28
CA ARG A 40 -4.77 6.35 12.79
C ARG A 40 -3.34 6.88 12.62
N ALA A 41 -2.37 5.99 12.62
CA ALA A 41 -0.95 6.27 12.38
C ALA A 41 -0.27 5.02 11.81
N ALA A 42 0.76 5.23 10.99
CA ALA A 42 1.63 4.19 10.47
C ALA A 42 3.08 4.63 10.64
N GLY A 43 3.96 3.70 11.02
CA GLY A 43 5.39 3.94 11.08
C GLY A 43 6.03 3.68 9.71
N VAL A 44 6.97 4.53 9.32
CA VAL A 44 7.80 4.33 8.12
C VAL A 44 9.05 3.53 8.50
N ASN A 45 9.30 2.47 7.75
CA ASN A 45 10.40 1.54 7.92
C ASN A 45 11.41 1.65 6.77
N PRO A 46 12.70 1.29 6.99
CA PRO A 46 13.71 1.28 5.92
C PRO A 46 13.40 0.35 4.74
N VAL A 47 12.44 -0.56 4.86
CA VAL A 47 12.02 -1.44 3.76
C VAL A 47 11.08 -0.72 2.79
N ASP A 48 10.36 0.30 3.23
CA ASP A 48 9.30 0.94 2.44
C ASP A 48 9.88 1.62 1.19
N TRP A 49 10.90 2.48 1.38
CA TRP A 49 11.58 3.14 0.26
C TRP A 49 12.35 2.16 -0.63
N LYS A 50 12.84 1.05 -0.05
CA LYS A 50 13.52 0.01 -0.83
C LYS A 50 12.53 -0.63 -1.80
N LEU A 51 11.37 -1.07 -1.31
CA LEU A 51 10.32 -1.67 -2.14
C LEU A 51 9.86 -0.70 -3.22
N ARG A 52 9.62 0.57 -2.86
CA ARG A 52 9.27 1.62 -3.82
C ARG A 52 10.33 1.81 -4.91
N ASN A 53 11.62 1.83 -4.55
CA ASN A 53 12.74 1.90 -5.50
C ASN A 53 12.96 0.61 -6.32
N GLY A 54 12.11 -0.42 -6.19
CA GLY A 54 12.22 -1.67 -6.93
C GLY A 54 13.14 -2.72 -6.30
N TYR A 55 13.56 -2.53 -5.04
CA TYR A 55 14.28 -3.58 -4.32
C TYR A 55 13.39 -4.80 -4.13
N ARG A 56 13.94 -5.97 -4.46
CA ARG A 56 13.34 -7.28 -4.15
C ARG A 56 14.27 -8.06 -3.24
N ARG A 57 13.69 -8.74 -2.26
CA ARG A 57 14.45 -9.69 -1.46
C ARG A 57 14.88 -10.84 -2.36
N PRO A 58 16.14 -11.32 -2.30
CA PRO A 58 16.54 -12.50 -3.06
C PRO A 58 15.60 -13.67 -2.80
N GLY A 59 15.09 -14.30 -3.86
CA GLY A 59 14.15 -15.42 -3.77
C GLY A 59 12.67 -15.05 -3.60
N SER A 60 12.29 -13.78 -3.53
CA SER A 60 10.87 -13.39 -3.54
C SER A 60 10.26 -13.52 -4.94
N ALA A 61 9.01 -13.99 -5.01
CA ALA A 61 8.21 -13.93 -6.24
C ALA A 61 8.08 -12.47 -6.73
N PRO A 62 7.83 -12.23 -8.04
CA PRO A 62 7.54 -10.89 -8.53
C PRO A 62 6.35 -10.30 -7.78
N ALA A 63 6.55 -9.16 -7.12
CA ALA A 63 5.45 -8.33 -6.64
C ALA A 63 5.04 -7.39 -7.77
N GLU A 64 3.75 -7.36 -8.09
CA GLU A 64 3.15 -6.28 -8.88
C GLU A 64 2.98 -5.05 -7.96
N PRO A 65 3.20 -3.83 -8.48
CA PRO A 65 2.77 -2.64 -7.75
C PRO A 65 1.26 -2.74 -7.47
N PRO A 66 0.77 -2.18 -6.35
CA PRO A 66 -0.67 -2.05 -6.17
C PRO A 66 -1.24 -1.22 -7.34
N ALA A 67 -2.30 -1.74 -7.95
CA ALA A 67 -3.10 -1.05 -8.96
C ALA A 67 -3.99 0.03 -8.32
#